data_AF-A0A5B7DNK8-F1
#
_entry.id   AF-A0A5B7DNK8-F1
#
_cell.length_a   1.000
_cell.length_b   1.000
_cell.length_c   1.000
_cell.angle_alpha   90.00
_cell.angle_beta   90.00
_cell.angle_gamma   90.00
#
_symmetry.space_group_name_H-M   'P 1'
#
loop_
_entity.id
_entity.type
_entity.pdbx_description
1 polymer ?
#
loop_
_entity_poly.entity_id
_entity_poly.type
_entity_poly.pdbx_seq_one_letter_code
_entity_poly.pdbx_strand_id
1 'polypeptide(L)'
;MRGRIFSKFHGRKMSELTPTGLYNTVSLFLTLASSATDTLDVVNKLGELLSLVPTCSTSKSRMVWRGFLAGALLLVDKGCEVSPLAERLSPIVTAVCHHLTSSRDPQQRR
;
A
#
# COMPACT_ATOMS: atom_id res chain seq x y z
N MET A 1 -11.56 -4.65 20.85
CA MET A 1 -12.20 -4.00 19.68
C MET A 1 -11.48 -4.24 18.35
N ARG A 2 -10.14 -4.29 18.28
CA ARG A 2 -9.34 -4.51 17.05
C ARG A 2 -9.82 -5.70 16.18
N GLY A 3 -10.05 -6.87 16.76
CA GLY A 3 -10.42 -8.07 15.99
C GLY A 3 -11.71 -7.97 15.17
N ARG A 4 -12.67 -7.12 15.57
CA ARG A 4 -14.00 -7.03 14.93
C ARG A 4 -14.02 -6.11 13.70
N ILE A 5 -13.08 -5.16 13.62
CA ILE A 5 -12.90 -4.28 12.46
C ILE A 5 -12.09 -5.01 11.39
N PHE A 6 -10.98 -5.65 11.79
CA PHE A 6 -10.09 -6.32 10.85
C PHE A 6 -10.71 -7.56 10.20
N SER A 7 -11.61 -8.29 10.89
CA SER A 7 -12.31 -9.45 10.30
C SER A 7 -13.22 -9.11 9.12
N LYS A 8 -13.60 -7.82 8.97
CA LYS A 8 -14.40 -7.37 7.83
C LYS A 8 -13.59 -7.18 6.55
N PHE A 9 -12.26 -7.16 6.64
CA PHE A 9 -11.36 -6.97 5.51
C PHE A 9 -10.67 -8.30 5.18
N HIS A 10 -11.17 -8.99 4.15
CA HIS A 10 -10.62 -10.24 3.64
C HIS A 10 -10.41 -10.14 2.12
N GLY A 11 -9.64 -11.06 1.53
CA GLY A 11 -9.20 -10.99 0.13
C GLY A 11 -10.32 -10.68 -0.87
N ARG A 12 -11.42 -11.45 -0.82
CA ARG A 12 -12.60 -11.20 -1.69
C ARG A 12 -13.16 -9.78 -1.56
N LYS A 13 -13.28 -9.24 -0.34
CA LYS A 13 -13.78 -7.87 -0.15
C LYS A 13 -12.80 -6.83 -0.67
N MET A 14 -11.50 -7.02 -0.40
CA MET A 14 -10.46 -6.11 -0.88
C MET A 14 -10.40 -6.07 -2.41
N SER A 15 -10.60 -7.21 -3.09
CA SER A 15 -10.59 -7.27 -4.55
C SER A 15 -11.81 -6.59 -5.19
N GLU A 16 -12.98 -6.70 -4.56
CA GLU A 16 -14.25 -6.13 -5.01
C GLU A 16 -14.38 -4.62 -4.75
N LEU A 17 -13.47 -4.01 -3.97
CA LEU A 17 -13.51 -2.57 -3.71
C LEU A 17 -13.46 -1.76 -5.01
N THR A 18 -14.33 -0.76 -5.10
CA THR A 18 -14.23 0.32 -6.10
C THR A 18 -13.02 1.21 -5.78
N PRO A 19 -12.52 2.03 -6.73
CA PRO A 19 -11.47 3.00 -6.44
C PRO A 19 -11.78 3.90 -5.24
N THR A 20 -13.04 4.34 -5.11
CA THR A 20 -13.52 5.13 -3.95
C THR A 20 -13.52 4.31 -2.67
N GLY A 21 -13.97 3.06 -2.70
CA GLY A 21 -13.93 2.18 -1.53
C GLY A 21 -12.50 1.91 -1.04
N LEU A 22 -11.56 1.78 -1.97
CA LEU A 22 -10.14 1.63 -1.65
C LEU A 22 -9.54 2.92 -1.07
N TYR A 23 -9.87 4.08 -1.63
CA TYR A 23 -9.48 5.39 -1.07
C TYR A 23 -9.98 5.56 0.36
N ASN A 24 -11.26 5.25 0.61
CA ASN A 24 -11.87 5.36 1.94
C ASN A 24 -11.21 4.38 2.93
N THR A 25 -10.88 3.17 2.47
CA THR A 25 -10.16 2.18 3.30
C THR A 25 -8.77 2.69 3.68
N VAL A 26 -7.98 3.17 2.71
CA VAL A 26 -6.66 3.76 2.97
C VAL A 26 -6.77 4.93 3.94
N SER A 27 -7.69 5.86 3.69
CA SER A 27 -7.89 7.05 4.53
C SER A 27 -8.27 6.67 5.96
N LEU A 28 -9.18 5.70 6.13
CA LEU A 28 -9.57 5.20 7.46
C LEU A 28 -8.37 4.66 8.23
N PHE A 29 -7.56 3.80 7.61
CA PHE A 29 -6.40 3.21 8.27
C PHE A 29 -5.32 4.23 8.59
N LEU A 30 -5.06 5.20 7.71
CA LEU A 30 -4.09 6.26 7.96
C LEU A 30 -4.56 7.19 9.10
N THR A 31 -5.84 7.57 9.12
CA THR A 31 -6.41 8.33 10.24
C THR A 31 -6.26 7.56 11.54
N LEU A 32 -6.61 6.26 11.55
CA LEU A 32 -6.44 5.42 12.74
C LEU A 32 -4.97 5.34 13.18
N ALA A 33 -4.05 5.12 12.25
CA ALA A 33 -2.61 5.05 12.53
C ALA A 33 -2.07 6.38 13.08
N SER A 34 -2.58 7.52 12.61
CA SER A 34 -2.15 8.84 13.06
C SER A 34 -2.58 9.16 14.51
N SER A 35 -3.73 8.63 14.93
CA SER A 35 -4.32 8.84 16.25
C SER A 35 -4.04 7.73 17.26
N ALA A 36 -3.59 6.56 16.81
CA ALA A 36 -3.34 5.41 17.66
C ALA A 36 -1.95 5.46 18.29
N THR A 37 -1.80 4.83 19.47
CA THR A 37 -0.50 4.54 20.09
C THR A 37 0.30 3.52 19.28
N ASP A 38 -0.38 2.65 18.52
CA ASP A 38 0.24 1.51 17.83
C ASP A 38 0.24 1.75 16.31
N THR A 39 0.82 2.87 15.88
CA THR A 39 0.90 3.28 14.47
C THR A 39 1.47 2.18 13.58
N LEU A 40 2.55 1.52 14.02
CA LEU A 40 3.21 0.44 13.26
C LEU A 40 2.27 -0.72 12.95
N ASP A 41 1.52 -1.21 13.93
CA ASP A 41 0.58 -2.32 13.74
C ASP A 41 -0.52 -1.97 12.75
N VAL A 42 -1.05 -0.75 12.83
CA VAL A 42 -2.11 -0.29 11.92
C VAL A 42 -1.59 -0.14 10.49
N VAL A 43 -0.38 0.42 10.31
CA VAL A 43 0.25 0.54 8.98
C VAL A 43 0.61 -0.82 8.41
N ASN A 44 1.14 -1.74 9.22
CA ASN A 44 1.40 -3.11 8.79
C ASN A 44 0.13 -3.82 8.34
N LYS A 45 -0.97 -3.63 9.08
CA LYS A 45 -2.27 -4.19 8.71
C LYS A 45 -2.81 -3.59 7.43
N LEU A 46 -2.68 -2.27 7.24
CA LEU A 46 -3.01 -1.62 5.97
C LEU A 46 -2.21 -2.25 4.83
N GLY A 47 -0.90 -2.42 5.01
CA GLY A 47 -0.04 -3.05 4.03
C GLY A 47 -0.47 -4.48 3.66
N GLU A 48 -0.87 -5.30 4.63
CA GLU A 48 -1.43 -6.63 4.37
C GLU A 48 -2.70 -6.57 3.51
N LEU A 49 -3.61 -5.64 3.82
CA LEU A 49 -4.85 -5.48 3.08
C LEU A 49 -4.61 -4.99 1.65
N LEU A 50 -3.68 -4.05 1.47
CA LEU A 50 -3.31 -3.53 0.15
C LEU A 50 -2.67 -4.60 -0.73
N SER A 51 -1.90 -5.53 -0.16
CA SER A 51 -1.35 -6.69 -0.89
C SER A 51 -2.43 -7.65 -1.41
N LEU A 52 -3.67 -7.58 -0.90
CA LEU A 52 -4.79 -8.37 -1.39
C LEU A 52 -5.54 -7.71 -2.56
N VAL A 53 -5.22 -6.46 -2.89
CA VAL A 53 -5.89 -5.72 -3.97
C VAL A 53 -5.25 -6.08 -5.31
N PRO A 54 -6.00 -6.63 -6.26
CA PRO A 54 -5.48 -6.91 -7.59
C PRO A 54 -5.15 -5.58 -8.31
N THR A 55 -3.90 -5.45 -8.76
CA THR A 55 -3.36 -4.24 -9.41
C THR A 55 -3.60 -4.21 -10.92
N CYS A 56 -4.57 -4.98 -11.41
CA CYS A 56 -4.91 -5.08 -12.83
C CYS A 56 -5.42 -3.77 -13.46
N SER A 57 -5.96 -2.84 -12.65
CA SER A 57 -6.32 -1.51 -13.11
C SER A 57 -5.32 -0.45 -12.63
N THR A 58 -4.97 0.48 -13.51
CA THR A 58 -4.07 1.60 -13.19
C THR A 58 -4.59 2.45 -12.03
N SER A 59 -5.91 2.61 -11.89
CA SER A 59 -6.50 3.34 -10.77
C SER A 59 -6.32 2.62 -9.43
N LYS A 60 -6.56 1.31 -9.37
CA LYS A 60 -6.37 0.53 -8.13
C LYS A 60 -4.89 0.46 -7.77
N SER A 61 -4.03 0.19 -8.75
CA SER A 61 -2.57 0.18 -8.59
C SER A 61 -2.07 1.51 -8.02
N ARG A 62 -2.47 2.65 -8.59
CA ARG A 62 -2.11 3.98 -8.06
C ARG A 62 -2.54 4.17 -6.61
N MET A 63 -3.72 3.69 -6.25
CA MET A 63 -4.23 3.83 -4.89
C MET A 63 -3.45 2.96 -3.88
N VAL A 64 -3.13 1.72 -4.28
CA VAL A 64 -2.28 0.81 -3.49
C VAL A 64 -0.93 1.48 -3.21
N TRP A 65 -0.28 2.03 -4.24
CA TRP A 65 0.97 2.76 -4.09
C TRP A 65 0.86 3.97 -3.16
N ARG A 66 -0.19 4.77 -3.32
CA ARG A 66 -0.44 5.91 -2.43
C ARG A 66 -0.60 5.47 -0.98
N GLY A 67 -1.30 4.36 -0.73
CA GLY A 67 -1.47 3.81 0.61
C GLY A 67 -0.15 3.37 1.24
N PHE A 68 0.69 2.64 0.50
CA PHE A 68 2.01 2.25 0.98
C PHE A 68 2.91 3.45 1.27
N LEU A 69 2.99 4.42 0.35
CA LEU A 69 3.86 5.60 0.51
C LEU A 69 3.38 6.51 1.65
N ALA A 70 2.07 6.73 1.77
CA ALA A 70 1.52 7.52 2.88
C ALA A 70 1.73 6.82 4.23
N GLY A 71 1.60 5.49 4.28
CA GLY A 71 1.93 4.70 5.46
C GLY A 71 3.40 4.85 5.86
N ALA A 72 4.32 4.81 4.87
CA ALA A 72 5.75 5.01 5.10
C ALA A 72 6.04 6.40 5.68
N LEU A 73 5.46 7.45 5.07
CA LEU A 73 5.61 8.82 5.55
C LEU A 73 5.11 8.98 6.99
N LEU A 74 3.97 8.36 7.32
CA LEU A 74 3.43 8.41 8.67
C LEU A 74 4.33 7.70 9.70
N LEU A 75 4.92 6.56 9.34
CA LEU A 75 5.87 5.87 10.24
C LEU A 75 7.09 6.74 10.50
N VAL A 76 7.66 7.36 9.45
CA VAL A 76 8.80 8.27 9.57
C VAL A 76 8.45 9.47 10.44
N ASP A 77 7.30 10.11 10.21
CA ASP A 77 6.83 11.27 10.98
C ASP A 77 6.67 10.96 12.48
N LYS A 78 6.22 9.74 12.80
CA LYS A 78 6.05 9.27 14.18
C LYS A 78 7.33 8.69 14.80
N GLY A 79 8.46 8.71 14.10
CA GLY A 79 9.71 8.10 14.57
C GLY A 79 9.63 6.57 14.74
N CYS A 80 8.70 5.92 14.02
CA CYS A 80 8.55 4.47 14.01
C CYS A 80 9.53 3.81 13.04
N GLU A 81 9.80 2.54 13.29
CA GLU A 81 10.65 1.68 12.46
C GLU A 81 9.97 1.39 11.11
N VAL A 82 10.73 1.44 10.01
CA VAL A 82 10.20 1.44 8.62
C VAL A 82 10.64 0.22 7.80
N SER A 83 11.60 -0.57 8.28
CA SER A 83 12.16 -1.73 7.56
C SER A 83 11.09 -2.73 7.12
N PRO A 84 10.07 -3.10 7.92
CA PRO A 84 9.01 -4.02 7.49
C PRO A 84 8.25 -3.54 6.25
N LEU A 85 8.09 -2.23 6.12
CA LEU A 85 7.45 -1.61 4.97
C LEU A 85 8.42 -1.47 3.80
N ALA A 86 9.68 -1.13 4.08
CA ALA A 86 10.74 -1.03 3.08
C ALA A 86 11.02 -2.38 2.40
N GLU A 87 11.03 -3.48 3.16
CA GLU A 87 11.17 -4.85 2.64
C GLU A 87 10.02 -5.21 1.69
N ARG A 88 8.80 -4.78 1.99
CA ARG A 88 7.63 -4.97 1.11
C ARG A 88 7.71 -4.12 -0.16
N LEU A 89 8.23 -2.89 -0.07
CA LEU A 89 8.31 -1.96 -1.20
C LEU A 89 9.49 -2.23 -2.12
N SER A 90 10.62 -2.70 -1.58
CA SER A 90 11.87 -2.95 -2.30
C SER A 90 11.67 -3.76 -3.59
N PRO A 91 11.05 -4.95 -3.59
CA PRO A 91 10.88 -5.73 -4.82
C PRO A 91 10.01 -5.00 -5.86
N ILE A 92 9.03 -4.22 -5.39
CA ILE A 92 8.12 -3.50 -6.29
C ILE A 92 8.85 -2.31 -6.94
N VAL A 93 9.62 -1.55 -6.16
CA VAL A 93 10.44 -0.44 -6.67
C VAL A 93 11.50 -0.97 -7.64
N THR A 94 12.21 -2.05 -7.29
CA THR A 94 13.20 -2.68 -8.17
C THR A 94 12.58 -3.12 -9.50
N ALA A 95 11.41 -3.75 -9.47
CA ALA A 95 10.70 -4.16 -10.68
C ALA A 95 10.31 -2.95 -11.56
N VAL A 96 9.82 -1.86 -10.95
CA VAL A 96 9.49 -0.63 -11.68
C VAL A 96 10.74 0.02 -12.27
N CYS A 97 11.83 0.12 -11.51
CA CYS A 97 13.10 0.66 -11.98
C CYS A 97 13.63 -0.15 -13.18
N HIS A 98 13.61 -1.49 -13.08
CA HIS A 98 14.03 -2.37 -14.16
C HIS A 98 13.16 -2.18 -15.43
N HIS A 99 11.84 -2.12 -15.29
CA HIS A 99 10.94 -1.86 -16.41
C HIS A 99 11.22 -0.51 -17.08
N LEU A 100 11.50 0.53 -16.29
CA LEU A 100 11.83 1.86 -16.81
C LEU A 100 13.20 1.89 -17.52
N THR A 101 14.19 1.14 -17.05
CA THR A 101 15.50 1.02 -17.72
C THR A 101 15.38 0.24 -19.03
N SER A 102 14.64 -0.87 -19.06
CA SER A 102 14.41 -1.65 -20.30
C SER A 102 13.56 -0.88 -21.32
N SER A 103 12.58 -0.09 -20.88
CA SER A 103 11.76 0.75 -21.77
C SER A 103 12.52 1.95 -22.34
N ARG A 104 13.65 2.34 -21.75
CA ARG A 104 14.46 3.47 -22.21
C ARG A 104 15.53 3.06 -23.22
N ASP A 105 15.62 1.78 -23.58
CA ASP A 105 16.60 1.31 -24.56
C ASP A 105 16.22 1.80 -25.98
N PRO A 106 17.02 2.69 -26.62
CA PRO A 106 16.68 3.27 -27.93
C PRO A 106 16.70 2.27 -29.09
N GLN A 107 17.16 1.04 -28.86
CA GLN A 107 17.38 0.02 -29.89
C GLN A 107 16.09 -0.64 -30.41
N GLN A 108 14.92 -0.41 -29.79
CA GLN A 108 13.66 -1.07 -30.18
C GLN A 108 12.75 -0.23 -31.10
N ARG A 109 13.26 0.87 -31.66
CA ARG A 109 12.59 1.68 -32.70
C ARG A 109 13.24 1.54 -34.09
N ARG A 110 13.56 0.32 -34.51
CA ARG A 110 13.94 0.03 -35.91
C ARG A 110 13.10 -1.10 -36.44
#